data_AF-A0A3D5I800-F1
#
_entry.id   AF-A0A3D5I800-F1
#
_cell.length_a   1.000
_cell.length_b   1.000
_cell.length_c   1.000
_cell.angle_alpha   90.00
_cell.angle_beta   90.00
_cell.angle_gamma   90.00
#
_symmetry.space_group_name_H-M   'P 1'
#
loop_
_entity.id
_entity.type
_entity.pdbx_description
1 polymer ?
#
loop_
_entity_poly.entity_id
_entity_poly.type
_entity_poly.pdbx_seq_one_letter_code
_entity_poly.pdbx_strand_id
1 'polypeptide(L)'
;DALGQTDTDPSGQFVMERYLAAHCIMFAFEGVPAIYFNSLFATANFYEGVKETRHNRTINRLKWKQDDLEGILDASDTLAAQAYAEIKRVTGIRMGQDAFHPNATQYTLQLGDEIFGLWRQSADRSQSIFAITNVTASSKYLNLNSINLIFSENWLDLLSGVMLTSATKGLQLAPYQTMWITNKY
;
A
#
# COMPACT_ATOMS: atom_id res chain seq x y z
N ASP A 1 -16.76 -1.52 -8.84
CA ASP A 1 -15.61 -1.07 -8.04
C ASP A 1 -14.43 -1.97 -8.39
N ALA A 2 -13.30 -1.40 -8.80
CA ALA A 2 -12.16 -2.18 -9.30
C ALA A 2 -11.41 -2.94 -8.21
N LEU A 3 -11.51 -2.51 -6.94
CA LEU A 3 -10.89 -3.19 -5.80
C LEU A 3 -11.92 -3.84 -4.87
N GLY A 4 -13.21 -3.67 -5.16
CA GLY A 4 -14.30 -4.19 -4.36
C GLY A 4 -14.29 -5.71 -4.21
N GLN A 5 -14.10 -6.46 -5.30
CA GLN A 5 -14.14 -7.93 -5.33
C GLN A 5 -13.13 -8.48 -6.34
N THR A 6 -12.71 -9.73 -6.16
CA THR A 6 -11.88 -10.48 -7.12
C THR A 6 -12.39 -11.91 -7.26
N ASP A 7 -11.89 -12.66 -8.25
CA ASP A 7 -12.23 -14.09 -8.41
C ASP A 7 -11.85 -14.93 -7.17
N THR A 8 -10.85 -14.48 -6.40
CA THR A 8 -10.35 -15.15 -5.19
C THR A 8 -10.88 -14.54 -3.88
N ASP A 9 -11.57 -13.40 -3.96
CA ASP A 9 -12.38 -12.81 -2.88
C ASP A 9 -13.70 -12.27 -3.48
N PRO A 10 -14.64 -13.16 -3.80
CA PRO A 10 -15.92 -12.77 -4.41
C PRO A 10 -16.82 -12.02 -3.42
N SER A 11 -16.56 -12.14 -2.11
CA SER A 11 -17.31 -11.44 -1.07
C SER A 11 -16.89 -9.99 -0.89
N GLY A 12 -15.67 -9.64 -1.33
CA GLY A 12 -15.07 -8.33 -1.08
C GLY A 12 -14.59 -8.15 0.36
N GLN A 13 -14.34 -9.25 1.07
CA GLN A 13 -13.90 -9.24 2.46
C GLN A 13 -12.63 -8.41 2.66
N PHE A 14 -11.71 -8.43 1.68
CA PHE A 14 -10.41 -7.76 1.77
C PHE A 14 -10.35 -6.45 0.98
N VAL A 15 -11.47 -5.76 0.80
CA VAL A 15 -11.52 -4.52 0.00
C VAL A 15 -10.56 -3.46 0.53
N MET A 16 -10.47 -3.30 1.85
CA MET A 16 -9.62 -2.30 2.48
C MET A 16 -8.13 -2.68 2.37
N GLU A 17 -7.81 -3.93 2.61
CA GLU A 17 -6.45 -4.46 2.51
C GLU A 17 -5.96 -4.38 1.05
N ARG A 18 -6.80 -4.72 0.07
CA ARG A 18 -6.49 -4.52 -1.35
C ARG A 18 -6.25 -3.06 -1.69
N TYR A 19 -7.12 -2.18 -1.20
CA TYR A 19 -7.00 -0.75 -1.39
C TYR A 19 -5.65 -0.24 -0.87
N LEU A 20 -5.28 -0.62 0.36
CA LEU A 20 -4.01 -0.23 0.95
C LEU A 20 -2.82 -0.85 0.24
N ALA A 21 -2.89 -2.12 -0.15
CA ALA A 21 -1.84 -2.81 -0.89
C ALA A 21 -1.52 -2.09 -2.20
N ALA A 22 -2.54 -1.74 -2.98
CA ALA A 22 -2.38 -1.03 -4.25
C ALA A 22 -1.69 0.34 -4.05
N HIS A 23 -2.09 1.09 -3.03
CA HIS A 23 -1.48 2.39 -2.73
C HIS A 23 -0.07 2.24 -2.17
N CYS A 24 0.20 1.27 -1.28
CA CYS A 24 1.54 1.02 -0.77
C CYS A 24 2.51 0.58 -1.87
N ILE A 25 2.06 -0.23 -2.84
CA ILE A 25 2.84 -0.57 -4.03
C ILE A 25 3.19 0.70 -4.81
N MET A 26 2.18 1.52 -5.15
CA MET A 26 2.39 2.80 -5.85
C MET A 26 3.34 3.73 -5.08
N PHE A 27 3.21 3.80 -3.76
CA PHE A 27 4.07 4.58 -2.88
C PHE A 27 5.46 3.99 -2.69
N ALA A 28 5.71 2.72 -3.03
CA ALA A 28 7.05 2.15 -2.94
C ALA A 28 7.87 2.39 -4.22
N PHE A 29 7.21 2.68 -5.35
CA PHE A 29 7.87 2.93 -6.62
C PHE A 29 8.71 4.22 -6.65
N GLU A 30 9.73 4.21 -7.50
CA GLU A 30 10.55 5.37 -7.84
C GLU A 30 9.70 6.47 -8.48
N GLY A 31 10.15 7.72 -8.31
CA GLY A 31 9.38 8.88 -8.74
C GLY A 31 8.45 9.48 -7.69
N VAL A 32 7.60 10.41 -8.15
CA VAL A 32 6.63 11.16 -7.34
C VAL A 32 5.26 10.51 -7.50
N PRO A 33 4.68 9.91 -6.45
CA PRO A 33 3.37 9.27 -6.56
C PRO A 33 2.29 10.33 -6.78
N ALA A 34 1.41 10.10 -7.75
CA ALA A 34 0.24 10.91 -8.00
C ALA A 34 -1.00 10.17 -7.51
N ILE A 35 -1.76 10.78 -6.60
CA ILE A 35 -2.98 10.18 -6.04
C ILE A 35 -4.19 10.84 -6.69
N TYR A 36 -5.12 10.04 -7.20
CA TYR A 36 -6.40 10.55 -7.67
C TYR A 36 -7.25 11.00 -6.48
N PHE A 37 -7.82 12.22 -6.53
CA PHE A 37 -8.50 12.83 -5.39
C PHE A 37 -9.58 11.94 -4.76
N ASN A 38 -10.47 11.35 -5.55
CA ASN A 38 -11.53 10.47 -5.02
C ASN A 38 -10.98 9.15 -4.45
N SER A 39 -9.80 8.72 -4.90
CA SER A 39 -9.14 7.54 -4.34
C SER A 39 -8.66 7.78 -2.91
N LEU A 40 -8.39 9.03 -2.48
CA LEU A 40 -8.00 9.33 -1.10
C LEU A 40 -9.04 8.90 -0.05
N PHE A 41 -10.30 8.77 -0.47
CA PHE A 41 -11.43 8.47 0.41
C PHE A 41 -12.06 7.11 0.11
N ALA A 42 -11.38 6.25 -0.66
CA ALA A 42 -11.91 4.96 -1.12
C ALA A 42 -13.34 5.08 -1.70
N THR A 43 -13.58 6.16 -2.46
CA THR A 43 -14.92 6.52 -2.95
C THR A 43 -15.50 5.41 -3.82
N ALA A 44 -16.72 4.97 -3.52
CA ALA A 44 -17.44 4.00 -4.35
C ALA A 44 -17.80 4.57 -5.72
N ASN A 45 -18.12 3.67 -6.66
CA ASN A 45 -18.59 4.04 -8.00
C ASN A 45 -19.85 4.93 -7.94
N PHE A 46 -19.82 6.06 -8.65
CA PHE A 46 -20.94 7.01 -8.75
C PHE A 46 -21.94 6.59 -9.85
N TYR A 47 -22.75 5.58 -9.56
CA TYR A 47 -23.70 5.02 -10.52
C TYR A 47 -24.83 5.98 -10.89
N GLU A 48 -25.30 6.81 -9.95
CA GLU A 48 -26.30 7.85 -10.17
C GLU A 48 -25.83 8.83 -11.24
N GLY A 49 -24.59 9.30 -11.14
CA GLY A 49 -24.01 10.18 -12.14
C GLY A 49 -23.92 9.55 -13.53
N VAL A 50 -23.69 8.24 -13.63
CA VAL A 50 -23.72 7.54 -14.93
C VAL A 50 -25.15 7.51 -15.49
N LYS A 51 -26.15 7.23 -14.64
CA LYS A 51 -27.57 7.24 -15.05
C LYS A 51 -28.01 8.61 -15.55
N GLU A 52 -27.59 9.68 -14.89
CA GLU A 52 -27.94 11.05 -15.26
C GLU A 52 -27.20 11.53 -16.51
N THR A 53 -25.88 11.33 -16.57
CA THR A 53 -25.04 11.90 -17.63
C THR A 53 -24.91 11.03 -18.88
N ARG A 54 -25.25 9.73 -18.77
CA ARG A 54 -25.01 8.69 -19.80
C ARG A 54 -23.54 8.57 -20.24
N HIS A 55 -22.60 9.09 -19.46
CA HIS A 55 -21.17 8.99 -19.71
C HIS A 55 -20.51 8.03 -18.72
N ASN A 56 -19.93 6.93 -19.21
CA ASN A 56 -19.30 5.92 -18.35
C ASN A 56 -18.18 6.48 -17.46
N ARG A 57 -17.44 7.50 -17.92
CA ARG A 57 -16.36 8.13 -17.14
C ARG A 57 -16.86 8.84 -15.88
N THR A 58 -18.14 9.18 -15.80
CA THR A 58 -18.74 9.82 -14.61
C THR A 58 -18.69 8.90 -13.39
N ILE A 59 -18.58 7.58 -13.60
CA ILE A 59 -18.54 6.57 -12.53
C ILE A 59 -17.42 6.82 -11.49
N ASN A 60 -16.29 7.41 -11.90
CA ASN A 60 -15.15 7.71 -11.02
C ASN A 60 -15.03 9.20 -10.67
N ARG A 61 -15.97 10.05 -11.11
CA ARG A 61 -15.87 11.52 -11.03
C ARG A 61 -16.90 12.14 -10.10
N LEU A 62 -17.20 11.47 -8.98
CA LEU A 62 -18.03 12.05 -7.93
C LEU A 62 -17.46 13.42 -7.53
N LYS A 63 -18.35 14.40 -7.41
CA LYS A 63 -18.02 15.72 -6.89
C LYS A 63 -18.50 15.81 -5.45
N TRP A 64 -17.55 16.03 -4.55
CA TRP A 64 -17.85 16.19 -3.13
C TRP A 64 -18.33 17.61 -2.84
N LYS A 65 -19.37 17.72 -2.01
CA LYS A 65 -19.60 18.92 -1.22
C LYS A 65 -18.68 18.85 0.00
N GLN A 66 -18.10 19.98 0.37
CA GLN A 66 -17.12 20.05 1.45
C GLN A 66 -17.69 19.52 2.77
N ASP A 67 -18.82 20.07 3.21
CA ASP A 67 -19.46 19.68 4.48
C ASP A 67 -19.80 18.18 4.53
N ASP A 68 -20.26 17.60 3.41
CA ASP A 68 -20.59 16.17 3.34
C ASP A 68 -19.33 15.30 3.50
N LEU A 69 -18.23 15.70 2.86
CA LEU A 69 -16.96 14.98 2.95
C LEU A 69 -16.35 15.12 4.34
N GLU A 70 -16.33 16.33 4.91
CA GLU A 70 -15.84 16.57 6.27
C GLU A 70 -16.62 15.72 7.28
N GLY A 71 -17.96 15.68 7.17
CA GLY A 71 -18.79 14.82 8.03
C GLY A 71 -18.47 13.33 7.93
N ILE A 72 -18.12 12.83 6.74
CA ILE A 72 -17.69 11.43 6.54
C ILE A 72 -16.31 11.19 7.18
N LEU A 73 -15.38 12.13 7.04
CA LEU A 73 -14.03 12.01 7.57
C LEU A 73 -13.96 12.12 9.10
N ASP A 74 -14.90 12.84 9.70
CA ASP A 74 -15.04 12.91 11.17
C ASP A 74 -15.60 11.62 11.77
N ALA A 75 -16.33 10.82 10.98
CA ALA A 75 -16.86 9.52 11.38
C ALA A 75 -15.80 8.41 11.20
N SER A 76 -15.00 8.19 12.26
CA SER A 76 -13.85 7.26 12.26
C SER A 76 -14.17 5.80 11.94
N ASP A 77 -15.42 5.39 12.05
CA ASP A 77 -15.89 4.03 11.75
C ASP A 77 -16.18 3.81 10.26
N THR A 78 -16.16 4.86 9.44
CA THR A 78 -16.38 4.73 8.00
C THR A 78 -15.12 4.25 7.27
N LEU A 79 -15.33 3.48 6.20
CA LEU A 79 -14.23 3.00 5.33
C LEU A 79 -13.45 4.17 4.73
N ALA A 80 -14.14 5.25 4.36
CA ALA A 80 -13.52 6.45 3.81
C ALA A 80 -12.58 7.15 4.81
N ALA A 81 -13.02 7.33 6.06
CA ALA A 81 -12.19 7.91 7.12
C ALA A 81 -10.96 7.04 7.42
N GLN A 82 -11.15 5.72 7.50
CA GLN A 82 -10.04 4.77 7.71
C GLN A 82 -9.04 4.79 6.55
N ALA A 83 -9.54 4.76 5.30
CA ALA A 83 -8.70 4.83 4.11
C ALA A 83 -7.88 6.13 4.09
N TYR A 84 -8.52 7.27 4.32
CA TYR A 84 -7.85 8.56 4.34
C TYR A 84 -6.77 8.64 5.44
N ALA A 85 -7.09 8.17 6.65
CA ALA A 85 -6.17 8.14 7.77
C ALA A 85 -4.94 7.27 7.46
N GLU A 86 -5.14 6.08 6.89
CA GLU A 86 -4.05 5.18 6.53
C GLU A 86 -3.18 5.72 5.39
N ILE A 87 -3.78 6.32 4.35
CA ILE A 87 -3.00 6.97 3.29
C ILE A 87 -2.15 8.11 3.85
N LYS A 88 -2.72 8.94 4.74
CA LYS A 88 -1.98 10.00 5.42
C LYS A 88 -0.82 9.45 6.28
N ARG A 89 -1.05 8.34 6.98
CA ARG A 89 -0.02 7.67 7.79
C ARG A 89 1.11 7.11 6.92
N VAL A 90 0.79 6.34 5.89
CA VAL A 90 1.76 5.70 4.98
C VAL A 90 2.58 6.74 4.21
N THR A 91 1.92 7.80 3.72
CA THR A 91 2.63 8.90 3.04
C THR A 91 3.54 9.66 4.01
N GLY A 92 3.11 9.88 5.25
CA GLY A 92 3.94 10.41 6.33
C GLY A 92 5.19 9.58 6.56
N ILE A 93 5.05 8.26 6.67
CA ILE A 93 6.16 7.31 6.79
C ILE A 93 7.10 7.44 5.59
N ARG A 94 6.57 7.42 4.35
CA ARG A 94 7.36 7.53 3.11
C ARG A 94 8.23 8.78 3.10
N MET A 95 7.67 9.93 3.48
CA MET A 95 8.38 11.21 3.46
C MET A 95 9.60 11.24 4.39
N GLY A 96 9.63 10.39 5.43
CA GLY A 96 10.76 10.27 6.34
C GLY A 96 11.88 9.36 5.87
N GLN A 97 11.76 8.69 4.71
CA GLN A 97 12.74 7.70 4.27
C GLN A 97 13.57 8.17 3.08
N ASP A 98 14.88 8.30 3.26
CA ASP A 98 15.83 8.67 2.22
C ASP A 98 15.81 7.70 1.02
N ALA A 99 15.63 6.40 1.27
CA ALA A 99 15.56 5.37 0.24
C ALA A 99 14.32 5.52 -0.67
N PHE A 100 13.29 6.26 -0.23
CA PHE A 100 12.12 6.56 -1.05
C PHE A 100 12.24 7.84 -1.88
N HIS A 101 13.36 8.56 -1.79
CA HIS A 101 13.63 9.71 -2.65
C HIS A 101 13.41 9.36 -4.14
N PRO A 102 12.80 10.23 -4.97
CA PRO A 102 12.43 9.89 -6.35
C PRO A 102 13.55 9.31 -7.22
N ASN A 103 14.78 9.77 -6.99
CA ASN A 103 15.99 9.34 -7.71
C ASN A 103 16.82 8.27 -6.98
N ALA A 104 16.31 7.72 -5.87
CA ALA A 104 16.95 6.63 -5.15
C ALA A 104 16.93 5.37 -6.00
N THR A 105 17.95 4.52 -5.85
CA THR A 105 18.08 3.28 -6.62
C THR A 105 16.91 2.34 -6.35
N GLN A 106 16.42 1.68 -7.40
CA GLN A 106 15.32 0.71 -7.33
C GLN A 106 15.67 -0.58 -8.10
N TYR A 107 15.26 -1.72 -7.54
CA TYR A 107 15.24 -3.01 -8.23
C TYR A 107 13.96 -3.78 -7.92
N THR A 108 13.43 -4.50 -8.90
CA THR A 108 12.33 -5.45 -8.68
C THR A 108 12.85 -6.78 -8.16
N LEU A 109 12.20 -7.31 -7.14
CA LEU A 109 12.53 -8.60 -6.54
C LEU A 109 11.76 -9.72 -7.26
N GLN A 110 12.45 -10.82 -7.55
CA GLN A 110 11.85 -11.99 -8.22
C GLN A 110 11.31 -12.95 -7.16
N LEU A 111 10.09 -12.69 -6.68
CA LEU A 111 9.46 -13.43 -5.57
C LEU A 111 8.30 -14.34 -6.03
N GLY A 112 8.16 -14.53 -7.35
CA GLY A 112 7.05 -15.26 -7.96
C GLY A 112 5.85 -14.34 -8.26
N ASP A 113 4.70 -14.95 -8.55
CA ASP A 113 3.50 -14.24 -9.04
C ASP A 113 2.57 -13.76 -7.91
N GLU A 114 2.78 -14.26 -6.69
CA GLU A 114 1.87 -14.05 -5.56
C GLU A 114 2.36 -12.98 -4.57
N ILE A 115 3.66 -12.66 -4.63
CA ILE A 115 4.30 -11.65 -3.80
C ILE A 115 5.00 -10.67 -4.73
N PHE A 116 4.55 -9.42 -4.71
CA PHE A 116 5.23 -8.32 -5.37
C PHE A 116 6.30 -7.75 -4.44
N GLY A 117 7.49 -7.44 -4.97
CA GLY A 117 8.59 -6.91 -4.18
C GLY A 117 9.45 -5.90 -4.91
N LEU A 118 9.84 -4.83 -4.23
CA LEU A 118 10.82 -3.85 -4.66
C LEU A 118 11.89 -3.68 -3.59
N TRP A 119 13.13 -3.51 -4.00
CA TRP A 119 14.21 -3.01 -3.16
C TRP A 119 14.54 -1.57 -3.56
N ARG A 120 14.60 -0.69 -2.55
CA ARG A 120 14.99 0.71 -2.67
C ARG A 120 16.24 0.96 -1.84
N GLN A 121 17.18 1.75 -2.36
CA GLN A 121 18.40 2.14 -1.65
C GLN A 121 18.64 3.65 -1.76
N SER A 122 18.90 4.29 -0.62
CA SER A 122 19.24 5.72 -0.57
C SER A 122 20.52 6.03 -1.35
N ALA A 123 20.67 7.29 -1.79
CA ALA A 123 21.81 7.70 -2.62
C ALA A 123 23.17 7.52 -1.91
N ASP A 124 23.21 7.67 -0.58
CA ASP A 124 24.38 7.44 0.27
C ASP A 124 24.58 5.95 0.63
N ARG A 125 23.68 5.07 0.18
CA ARG A 125 23.63 3.63 0.46
C ARG A 125 23.48 3.26 1.93
N SER A 126 23.12 4.20 2.81
CA SER A 126 22.95 3.95 4.24
C SER A 126 21.61 3.31 4.60
N GLN A 127 20.57 3.55 3.79
CA GLN A 127 19.24 2.99 4.00
C GLN A 127 18.86 2.07 2.84
N SER A 128 18.41 0.87 3.18
CA SER A 128 17.70 -0.05 2.30
C SER A 128 16.27 -0.23 2.77
N ILE A 129 15.34 -0.31 1.82
CA ILE A 129 13.94 -0.66 2.08
C ILE A 129 13.53 -1.79 1.13
N PHE A 130 13.04 -2.87 1.70
CA PHE A 130 12.36 -3.95 0.97
C PHE A 130 10.86 -3.74 1.12
N ALA A 131 10.22 -3.26 0.06
CA ALA A 131 8.77 -3.10 -0.01
C ALA A 131 8.15 -4.36 -0.58
N ILE A 132 7.52 -5.15 0.28
CA ILE A 132 7.00 -6.48 -0.02
C ILE A 132 5.49 -6.47 0.14
N THR A 133 4.75 -6.97 -0.84
CA THR A 133 3.28 -7.02 -0.80
C THR A 133 2.78 -8.39 -1.26
N ASN A 134 1.99 -9.06 -0.43
CA ASN A 134 1.16 -10.17 -0.89
C ASN A 134 0.06 -9.60 -1.80
N VAL A 135 -0.11 -10.12 -3.02
CA VAL A 135 -1.14 -9.63 -3.95
C VAL A 135 -2.34 -10.58 -4.07
N THR A 136 -2.47 -11.51 -3.11
CA THR A 136 -3.51 -12.56 -3.11
C THR A 136 -4.43 -12.47 -1.89
N ALA A 137 -5.61 -13.09 -2.01
CA ALA A 137 -6.57 -13.23 -0.91
C ALA A 137 -6.22 -14.35 0.10
N SER A 138 -5.03 -14.97 -0.04
CA SER A 138 -4.58 -16.06 0.82
C SER A 138 -3.26 -15.71 1.50
N SER A 139 -3.00 -16.23 2.68
CA SER A 139 -1.73 -15.98 3.38
C SER A 139 -0.56 -16.61 2.62
N LYS A 140 0.56 -15.88 2.50
CA LYS A 140 1.76 -16.32 1.78
C LYS A 140 2.99 -16.33 2.67
N TYR A 141 3.80 -17.37 2.53
CA TYR A 141 5.05 -17.48 3.23
C TYR A 141 6.18 -16.94 2.36
N LEU A 142 6.90 -15.92 2.86
CA LEU A 142 8.10 -15.41 2.25
C LEU A 142 9.32 -15.97 2.98
N ASN A 143 10.17 -16.72 2.27
CA ASN A 143 11.47 -17.09 2.80
C ASN A 143 12.39 -15.87 2.76
N LEU A 144 12.89 -15.41 3.92
CA LEU A 144 13.72 -14.22 3.98
C LEU A 144 15.08 -14.40 3.29
N ASN A 145 15.56 -15.62 3.07
CA ASN A 145 16.77 -15.85 2.28
C ASN A 145 16.57 -15.51 0.79
N SER A 146 15.34 -15.41 0.31
CA SER A 146 15.04 -14.99 -1.08
C SER A 146 15.21 -13.49 -1.30
N ILE A 147 15.28 -12.71 -0.22
CA ILE A 147 15.58 -11.30 -0.24
C ILE A 147 16.94 -11.11 0.46
N ASN A 148 17.89 -10.42 -0.17
CA ASN A 148 19.27 -10.32 0.32
C ASN A 148 19.38 -9.38 1.55
N LEU A 149 18.65 -9.67 2.62
CA LEU A 149 18.76 -8.96 3.88
C LEU A 149 20.14 -9.23 4.47
N ILE A 150 20.79 -8.15 4.89
CA ILE A 150 22.07 -8.22 5.55
C ILE A 150 21.82 -8.70 6.98
N PHE A 151 22.24 -9.93 7.28
CA PHE A 151 22.00 -10.59 8.58
C PHE A 151 22.61 -9.86 9.79
N SER A 152 23.62 -9.01 9.56
CA SER A 152 24.26 -8.23 10.63
C SER A 152 23.50 -6.94 10.98
N GLU A 153 22.43 -6.62 10.27
CA GLU A 153 21.61 -5.42 10.54
C GLU A 153 20.32 -5.78 11.28
N ASN A 154 19.81 -4.82 12.04
CA ASN A 154 18.48 -4.91 12.63
C ASN A 154 17.47 -4.36 11.64
N TRP A 155 16.44 -5.14 11.34
CA TRP A 155 15.41 -4.77 10.38
C TRP A 155 14.10 -4.43 11.11
N LEU A 156 13.39 -3.43 10.62
CA LEU A 156 12.10 -2.98 11.14
C LEU A 156 11.10 -2.93 9.98
N ASP A 157 9.88 -3.43 10.19
CA ASP A 157 8.77 -3.07 9.31
C ASP A 157 8.22 -1.69 9.67
N LEU A 158 8.44 -0.70 8.81
CA LEU A 158 7.99 0.68 8.99
C LEU A 158 6.47 0.80 9.11
N LEU A 159 5.70 -0.12 8.52
CA LEU A 159 4.24 -0.03 8.50
C LEU A 159 3.61 -0.51 9.82
N SER A 160 4.15 -1.56 10.42
CA SER A 160 3.66 -2.13 11.70
C SER A 160 4.48 -1.72 12.93
N GLY A 161 5.70 -1.24 12.74
CA GLY A 161 6.65 -0.98 13.83
C GLY A 161 7.27 -2.24 14.43
N VAL A 162 7.08 -3.41 13.81
CA VAL A 162 7.59 -4.69 14.32
C VAL A 162 9.03 -4.91 13.87
N MET A 163 9.91 -5.21 14.82
CA MET A 163 11.31 -5.58 14.56
C MET A 163 11.39 -7.02 14.01
N LEU A 164 12.21 -7.20 12.99
CA LEU A 164 12.61 -8.51 12.49
C LEU A 164 13.93 -8.89 13.16
N THR A 165 13.90 -9.97 13.93
CA THR A 165 15.09 -10.48 14.60
C THR A 165 15.97 -11.27 13.65
N SER A 166 17.26 -11.42 13.98
CA SER A 166 18.19 -12.29 13.24
C SER A 166 17.77 -13.77 13.21
N ALA A 167 16.88 -14.19 14.10
CA ALA A 167 16.30 -15.53 14.11
C ALA A 167 15.14 -15.71 13.11
N THR A 168 14.61 -14.61 12.56
CA THR A 168 13.48 -14.66 11.62
C THR A 168 13.96 -15.21 10.28
N LYS A 169 13.56 -16.44 9.95
CA LYS A 169 13.91 -17.12 8.68
C LYS A 169 12.90 -16.89 7.56
N GLY A 170 11.71 -16.43 7.90
CA GLY A 170 10.63 -16.19 6.97
C GLY A 170 9.52 -15.38 7.60
N LEU A 171 8.64 -14.85 6.75
CA LEU A 171 7.50 -14.04 7.13
C LEU A 171 6.23 -14.68 6.61
N GLN A 172 5.21 -14.74 7.46
CA GLN A 172 3.86 -15.07 7.02
C GLN A 172 3.14 -13.75 6.72
N LEU A 173 2.90 -13.49 5.44
CA LEU A 173 2.12 -12.35 4.97
C LEU A 173 0.64 -12.73 4.97
N ALA A 174 -0.19 -11.95 5.65
CA ALA A 174 -1.64 -12.04 5.57
C ALA A 174 -2.13 -11.65 4.15
N PRO A 175 -3.39 -11.96 3.78
CA PRO A 175 -3.99 -11.52 2.52
C PRO A 175 -3.77 -10.02 2.29
N TYR A 176 -3.25 -9.65 1.12
CA TYR A 176 -2.97 -8.27 0.74
C TYR A 176 -2.05 -7.46 1.69
N GLN A 177 -1.33 -8.10 2.61
CA GLN A 177 -0.44 -7.40 3.51
C GLN A 177 0.77 -6.82 2.77
N THR A 178 1.06 -5.55 3.04
CA THR A 178 2.32 -4.90 2.67
C THR A 178 3.21 -4.72 3.91
N MET A 179 4.52 -4.91 3.73
CA MET A 179 5.56 -4.60 4.71
C MET A 179 6.65 -3.74 4.04
N TRP A 180 7.15 -2.74 4.75
CA TRP A 180 8.28 -1.91 4.31
C TRP A 180 9.44 -2.12 5.28
N ILE A 181 10.28 -3.10 4.96
CA ILE A 181 11.33 -3.59 5.85
C ILE A 181 12.60 -2.76 5.63
N THR A 182 13.05 -2.04 6.66
CA THR A 182 14.21 -1.16 6.59
C THR A 182 15.27 -1.46 7.63
N ASN A 183 16.52 -1.13 7.33
CA ASN A 183 17.66 -1.21 8.24
C ASN A 183 17.93 0.10 9.01
N LYS A 184 17.21 1.18 8.69
CA LYS A 184 17.37 2.51 9.30
C LYS A 184 15.99 3.17 9.42
N TYR A 185 15.65 3.63 10.62
CA TYR A 185 14.31 4.11 10.99
C TYR A 185 14.37 5.34 11.89
#